data_AF-A0A653CK62-F1
#
_entry.id   AF-A0A653CK62-F1
#
_cell.length_a   1.000
_cell.length_b   1.000
_cell.length_c   1.000
_cell.angle_alpha   90.00
_cell.angle_beta   90.00
_cell.angle_gamma   90.00
#
_symmetry.space_group_name_H-M   'P 1'
#
loop_
_entity.id
_entity.type
_entity.pdbx_description
1 polymer ?
#
loop_
_entity_poly.entity_id
_entity_poly.type
_entity_poly.pdbx_seq_one_letter_code
_entity_poly.pdbx_strand_id
1 'polypeptide(L)'
;MADNRVTIMATLAETSYCESKSFDPQDPRCAKVISTGRLVTVNNDTKEYQFGKDALFSRHPSMKDWPTDHDFYVAKVIFEQIDVLDYFGGIKHVNITDYFNANITNLINQDVKFNSVSVVEIENY
;
A
#
# COMPACT_ATOMS: atom_id res chain seq x y z
N MET A 1 4.88 -18.56 13.01
CA MET A 1 5.92 -17.87 12.22
C MET A 1 7.09 -17.56 13.15
N ALA A 2 8.33 -17.87 12.77
CA ALA A 2 9.49 -17.62 13.63
C ALA A 2 9.85 -16.11 13.69
N ASP A 3 9.57 -15.36 12.62
CA ASP A 3 9.67 -13.90 12.56
C ASP A 3 8.67 -13.39 11.52
N ASN A 4 7.87 -12.39 11.88
CA ASN A 4 6.86 -11.79 11.01
C ASN A 4 7.11 -10.32 10.71
N ARG A 5 8.29 -9.80 11.03
CA ARG A 5 8.70 -8.44 10.65
C ARG A 5 8.86 -8.35 9.13
N VAL A 6 8.36 -7.26 8.56
CA VAL A 6 8.38 -7.02 7.12
C VAL A 6 8.56 -5.54 6.82
N THR A 7 9.28 -5.24 5.73
CA THR A 7 9.33 -3.91 5.13
C THR A 7 8.91 -4.02 3.67
N ILE A 8 7.95 -3.19 3.27
CA ILE A 8 7.46 -3.08 1.89
C ILE A 8 7.86 -1.71 1.38
N MET A 9 8.36 -1.66 0.15
CA MET A 9 8.68 -0.41 -0.54
C MET A 9 7.85 -0.32 -1.82
N ALA A 10 7.28 0.84 -2.08
CA ALA A 10 6.61 1.17 -3.34
C ALA A 10 7.15 2.51 -3.86
N THR A 11 7.21 2.67 -5.18
CA THR A 11 7.82 3.86 -5.80
C THR A 11 7.05 4.31 -7.02
N LEU A 12 7.03 5.62 -7.25
CA LEU A 12 6.48 6.19 -8.47
C LEU A 12 7.22 5.73 -9.74
N ALA A 13 8.41 5.12 -9.63
CA ALA A 13 9.09 4.47 -10.75
C ALA A 13 8.38 3.20 -11.26
N GLU A 14 7.47 2.61 -10.47
CA GLU A 14 6.59 1.51 -10.94
C GLU A 14 5.47 2.02 -11.86
N THR A 15 5.38 3.34 -12.04
CA THR A 15 4.48 4.02 -12.97
C THR A 15 5.29 4.82 -14.00
N SER A 16 4.62 5.48 -14.95
CA SER A 16 5.29 6.39 -15.90
C SER A 16 5.70 7.74 -15.30
N TYR A 17 5.38 8.00 -14.02
CA TYR A 17 5.60 9.32 -13.41
C TYR A 17 7.05 9.78 -13.50
N CYS A 18 8.00 8.96 -13.01
CA CYS A 18 9.40 9.36 -12.94
C CYS A 18 10.02 9.51 -14.34
N GLU A 19 9.71 8.59 -15.25
CA GLU A 19 10.11 8.66 -16.65
C GLU A 19 9.59 9.94 -17.32
N SER A 20 8.31 10.29 -17.14
CA SER A 20 7.71 11.50 -17.71
C SER A 20 8.33 12.80 -17.21
N LYS A 21 9.04 12.74 -16.08
CA LYS A 21 9.76 13.85 -15.47
C LYS A 21 11.27 13.79 -15.73
N SER A 22 11.75 12.77 -16.43
CA SER A 22 13.18 12.49 -16.61
C SER A 22 13.92 12.40 -15.28
N PHE A 23 13.26 11.85 -14.26
CA PHE A 23 13.88 11.55 -12.98
C PHE A 23 14.46 10.15 -13.02
N ASP A 24 15.73 10.02 -12.62
CA ASP A 24 16.32 8.72 -12.31
C ASP A 24 15.50 8.06 -11.16
N PRO A 25 15.27 6.73 -11.16
CA PRO A 25 14.53 6.08 -10.07
C PRO A 25 15.14 6.26 -8.66
N GLN A 26 16.43 6.61 -8.57
CA GLN A 26 17.11 6.96 -7.31
C GLN A 26 16.99 8.45 -6.96
N ASP A 27 16.59 9.31 -7.89
CA ASP A 27 16.31 10.73 -7.62
C ASP A 27 15.21 10.83 -6.54
N PRO A 28 15.40 11.59 -5.46
CA PRO A 28 14.42 11.63 -4.38
C PRO A 28 13.07 12.24 -4.81
N ARG A 29 13.02 12.97 -5.93
CA ARG A 29 11.77 13.47 -6.53
C ARG A 29 10.98 12.36 -7.24
N CYS A 30 11.61 11.23 -7.54
CA CYS A 30 10.93 9.98 -7.85
C CYS A 30 10.50 9.32 -6.54
N ALA A 31 9.37 9.80 -6.01
CA ALA A 31 8.98 9.52 -4.64
C ALA A 31 8.83 8.03 -4.36
N LYS A 32 9.19 7.62 -3.14
CA LYS A 32 9.01 6.26 -2.63
C LYS A 32 8.57 6.27 -1.18
N VAL A 33 7.73 5.29 -0.85
CA VAL A 33 7.28 5.01 0.51
C VAL A 33 7.89 3.70 0.98
N ILE A 34 8.30 3.67 2.23
CA ILE A 34 8.89 2.51 2.90
C ILE A 34 8.07 2.25 4.15
N SER A 35 7.31 1.16 4.14
CA SER A 35 6.40 0.80 5.23
C SER A 35 6.93 -0.42 5.95
N THR A 36 7.28 -0.27 7.22
CA THR A 36 7.82 -1.33 8.08
C THR A 36 6.81 -1.70 9.15
N GLY A 37 6.71 -3.00 9.45
CA GLY A 37 5.79 -3.49 10.47
C GLY A 37 5.78 -5.00 10.56
N ARG A 38 4.61 -5.56 10.88
CA ARG A 38 4.42 -7.01 11.08
C ARG A 38 3.33 -7.57 10.20
N LEU A 39 3.63 -8.62 9.46
CA LEU A 39 2.65 -9.38 8.69
C LEU A 39 1.82 -10.26 9.64
N VAL A 40 0.50 -10.15 9.56
CA VAL A 40 -0.43 -10.97 10.34
C VAL A 40 -1.49 -11.57 9.42
N THR A 41 -1.82 -12.84 9.64
CA THR A 41 -2.93 -13.51 8.96
C THR A 41 -4.25 -12.92 9.44
N VAL A 42 -5.18 -12.65 8.52
CA VAL A 42 -6.53 -12.20 8.85
C VAL A 42 -7.43 -13.41 9.07
N ASN A 43 -8.20 -13.41 10.17
CA ASN A 43 -9.12 -14.49 10.48
C ASN A 43 -10.27 -14.54 9.45
N ASN A 44 -10.47 -15.69 8.82
CA ASN A 44 -11.43 -15.92 7.73
C ASN A 44 -12.90 -15.71 8.13
N ASP A 45 -13.22 -15.80 9.42
CA ASP A 45 -14.58 -15.61 9.94
C ASP A 45 -14.95 -14.13 10.20
N THR A 46 -14.09 -13.18 9.80
CA THR A 46 -14.25 -11.75 10.10
C THR A 46 -14.65 -10.92 8.88
N LYS A 47 -15.29 -9.77 9.12
CA LYS A 47 -15.55 -8.76 8.07
C LYS A 47 -14.25 -8.23 7.45
N GLU A 48 -13.18 -8.16 8.23
CA GLU A 48 -11.84 -7.76 7.74
C GLU A 48 -11.34 -8.69 6.63
N TYR A 49 -11.55 -10.00 6.79
CA TYR A 49 -11.16 -10.98 5.78
C TYR A 49 -11.90 -10.76 4.47
N GLN A 50 -13.22 -10.57 4.53
CA GLN A 50 -14.00 -10.34 3.32
C GLN A 50 -13.56 -9.06 2.61
N PHE A 51 -13.35 -7.98 3.37
CA PHE A 51 -12.80 -6.73 2.84
C PHE A 51 -11.43 -6.93 2.19
N GLY A 52 -10.49 -7.60 2.87
CA GLY A 52 -9.14 -7.84 2.36
C GLY A 52 -9.14 -8.71 1.11
N LYS A 53 -9.99 -9.75 1.07
CA LYS A 53 -10.17 -10.61 -0.10
C LYS A 53 -10.73 -9.83 -1.29
N ASP A 54 -11.75 -9.00 -1.07
CA ASP A 54 -12.36 -8.18 -2.12
C ASP A 54 -11.39 -7.11 -2.63
N ALA A 55 -10.61 -6.48 -1.74
CA ALA A 55 -9.55 -5.54 -2.11
C ALA A 55 -8.47 -6.21 -2.99
N LEU A 56 -8.03 -7.41 -2.61
CA LEU A 56 -7.07 -8.20 -3.40
C LEU A 56 -7.65 -8.58 -4.76
N PHE A 57 -8.87 -9.13 -4.81
CA PHE A 57 -9.49 -9.63 -6.04
C PHE A 57 -9.93 -8.52 -7.00
N SER A 58 -10.29 -7.35 -6.48
CA SER A 58 -10.60 -6.18 -7.31
C SER A 58 -9.35 -5.62 -7.98
N ARG A 59 -8.20 -5.61 -7.28
CA ARG A 59 -6.93 -5.14 -7.84
C ARG A 59 -6.18 -6.18 -8.67
N HIS A 60 -6.34 -7.46 -8.34
CA HIS A 60 -5.69 -8.59 -9.00
C HIS A 60 -6.72 -9.68 -9.36
N PRO A 61 -7.53 -9.49 -10.43
CA PRO A 61 -8.61 -10.42 -10.77
C PRO A 61 -8.18 -11.86 -10.99
N SER A 62 -6.94 -12.09 -11.45
CA SER A 62 -6.38 -13.43 -11.66
C SER A 62 -6.26 -14.25 -10.37
N MET A 63 -6.23 -13.62 -9.19
CA MET A 63 -6.22 -14.32 -7.90
C MET A 63 -7.45 -15.20 -7.67
N LYS A 64 -8.57 -14.92 -8.36
CA LYS A 64 -9.79 -15.74 -8.29
C LYS A 64 -9.58 -17.15 -8.86
N ASP A 65 -8.64 -17.28 -9.79
CA ASP A 65 -8.37 -18.50 -10.55
C ASP A 65 -7.07 -19.18 -10.09
N TRP A 66 -6.47 -18.74 -8.98
CA TRP A 66 -5.27 -19.35 -8.42
C TRP A 66 -5.52 -20.80 -7.95
N PRO A 67 -4.52 -21.69 -8.04
CA PRO A 67 -4.65 -23.08 -7.62
C PRO A 67 -5.09 -23.21 -6.16
N THR A 68 -6.09 -24.06 -5.91
CA THR A 68 -6.66 -24.24 -4.58
C THR A 68 -5.82 -25.11 -3.65
N ASP A 69 -4.84 -25.83 -4.18
CA ASP A 69 -3.94 -26.75 -3.48
C ASP A 69 -2.65 -26.08 -2.95
N HIS A 70 -2.57 -24.75 -3.03
CA HIS A 70 -1.43 -23.94 -2.58
C HIS A 70 -1.69 -23.21 -1.24
N ASP A 71 -2.82 -23.47 -0.58
CA ASP A 71 -3.16 -22.93 0.76
C ASP A 71 -3.00 -21.40 0.91
N PHE A 72 -3.38 -20.64 -0.12
CA PHE A 72 -3.35 -19.17 -0.06
C PHE A 72 -4.23 -18.63 1.07
N TYR A 73 -3.75 -17.57 1.74
CA TYR A 73 -4.45 -16.89 2.83
C TYR A 73 -4.36 -15.37 2.70
N VAL A 74 -5.33 -14.66 3.30
CA VAL A 74 -5.33 -13.20 3.36
C VAL A 74 -4.52 -12.75 4.57
N ALA A 75 -3.64 -11.77 4.35
CA ALA A 75 -2.79 -11.18 5.38
C ALA A 75 -2.80 -9.65 5.27
N LYS A 76 -2.49 -8.99 6.39
CA LYS A 76 -2.28 -7.54 6.45
C LYS A 76 -0.97 -7.21 7.15
N VAL A 77 -0.46 -6.01 6.93
CA VAL A 77 0.68 -5.47 7.67
C VAL A 77 0.18 -4.52 8.73
N ILE A 78 0.53 -4.77 9.99
CA ILE A 78 0.39 -3.79 11.07
C ILE A 78 1.61 -2.89 11.02
N PHE A 79 1.42 -1.64 10.57
CA PHE A 79 2.53 -0.69 10.43
C PHE A 79 3.08 -0.22 11.78
N GLU A 80 4.40 -0.23 11.89
CA GLU A 80 5.17 0.29 13.03
C GLU A 80 5.94 1.56 12.63
N GLN A 81 6.35 1.69 11.36
CA GLN A 81 7.02 2.87 10.82
C GLN A 81 6.64 3.07 9.34
N ILE A 82 6.41 4.32 8.95
CA ILE A 82 6.19 4.72 7.56
C ILE A 82 7.14 5.86 7.24
N ASP A 83 7.93 5.68 6.19
CA ASP A 83 8.92 6.64 5.74
C ASP A 83 8.63 7.06 4.29
N VAL A 84 8.80 8.34 4.01
CA VAL A 84 8.62 8.91 2.67
C VAL A 84 9.89 9.63 2.26
N LEU A 85 10.42 9.28 1.09
CA LEU A 85 11.44 10.04 0.38
C LEU A 85 10.80 10.61 -0.87
N ASP A 86 10.52 11.92 -0.87
CA ASP A 86 9.80 12.63 -1.94
C ASP A 86 10.52 13.88 -2.45
N TYR A 87 11.62 14.29 -1.79
CA TYR A 87 12.41 15.43 -2.17
C TYR A 87 13.80 15.41 -1.52
N PHE A 88 14.64 16.38 -1.88
CA PHE A 88 15.91 16.61 -1.20
C PHE A 88 15.69 16.96 0.28
N GLY A 89 16.68 16.64 1.12
CA GLY A 89 16.62 16.86 2.57
C GLY A 89 16.50 15.59 3.40
N GLY A 90 16.39 14.43 2.76
CA GLY A 90 16.38 13.12 3.42
C GLY A 90 14.98 12.55 3.64
N ILE A 91 14.91 11.43 4.35
CA ILE A 91 13.67 10.71 4.64
C ILE A 91 12.81 11.49 5.64
N LYS A 92 11.50 11.51 5.40
CA LYS A 92 10.48 12.01 6.32
C LYS A 92 9.82 10.83 7.03
N HIS A 93 9.81 10.86 8.36
CA HIS A 93 9.09 9.89 9.18
C HIS A 93 7.64 10.34 9.36
N VAL A 94 6.69 9.50 8.95
CA VAL A 94 5.25 9.77 9.03
C VAL A 94 4.67 9.07 10.25
N ASN A 95 3.92 9.80 11.08
CA ASN A 95 3.21 9.19 12.19
C ASN A 95 2.11 8.25 11.65
N ILE A 96 1.99 7.06 12.23
CA ILE A 96 0.99 6.06 11.83
C ILE A 96 -0.44 6.64 11.89
N THR A 97 -0.74 7.43 12.92
CA THR A 97 -2.05 8.08 13.07
C THR A 97 -2.32 9.07 11.93
N ASP A 98 -1.30 9.85 11.53
CA ASP A 98 -1.45 10.82 10.44
C ASP A 98 -1.64 10.12 9.09
N TYR A 99 -0.96 8.99 8.87
CA TYR A 99 -1.15 8.17 7.68
C TYR A 99 -2.60 7.69 7.54
N PHE A 100 -3.19 7.14 8.61
CA PHE A 100 -4.56 6.65 8.59
C PHE A 100 -5.62 7.77 8.60
N ASN A 101 -5.28 8.97 9.08
CA ASN A 101 -6.18 10.13 9.12
C ASN A 101 -5.97 11.09 7.93
N ALA A 102 -5.18 10.71 6.93
CA ALA A 102 -4.88 11.59 5.80
C ALA A 102 -6.17 12.00 5.06
N ASN A 103 -6.33 13.29 4.78
CA ASN A 103 -7.48 13.79 4.03
C ASN A 103 -7.36 13.44 2.53
N ILE A 104 -8.03 12.35 2.17
CA ILE A 104 -8.11 11.78 0.82
C ILE A 104 -8.84 12.67 -0.21
N THR A 105 -9.59 13.68 0.22
CA THR A 105 -10.34 14.58 -0.69
C THR A 105 -9.40 15.30 -1.66
N ASN A 106 -8.18 15.61 -1.21
CA ASN A 106 -7.15 16.22 -2.06
C ASN A 106 -6.44 15.20 -2.98
N LEU A 107 -6.45 13.91 -2.63
CA LEU A 107 -5.87 12.83 -3.45
C LEU A 107 -6.75 12.49 -4.65
N ILE A 108 -8.09 12.49 -4.46
CA ILE A 108 -9.08 12.33 -5.55
C ILE A 108 -8.93 13.44 -6.61
N ASN A 109 -8.45 14.63 -6.24
CA ASN A 109 -8.22 15.72 -7.19
C ASN A 109 -6.87 15.64 -7.93
N GLN A 110 -5.88 14.87 -7.44
CA GLN A 110 -4.65 14.55 -8.18
C GLN A 110 -4.83 13.35 -9.15
N ASP A 111 -5.99 12.70 -9.09
CA ASP A 111 -6.31 11.38 -9.64
C ASP A 111 -6.44 11.35 -11.18
N VAL A 112 -6.40 12.51 -11.84
CA VAL A 112 -6.38 12.59 -13.32
C VAL A 112 -5.10 11.96 -13.91
N LYS A 113 -4.06 11.73 -13.09
CA LYS A 113 -2.77 11.18 -13.57
C LYS A 113 -2.53 9.70 -13.30
N PHE A 114 -3.24 9.07 -12.36
CA PHE A 114 -2.93 7.71 -11.91
C PHE A 114 -4.05 6.69 -12.20
N ASN A 115 -5.28 7.12 -12.52
CA ASN A 115 -6.38 6.27 -13.02
C ASN A 115 -6.67 4.99 -12.20
N SER A 116 -6.32 4.93 -10.92
CA SER A 116 -6.41 3.67 -10.16
C SER A 116 -6.58 3.83 -8.64
N VAL A 117 -7.19 4.92 -8.18
CA VAL A 117 -7.53 5.08 -6.76
C VAL A 117 -9.02 4.81 -6.56
N SER A 118 -9.31 3.83 -5.70
CA SER A 118 -10.66 3.58 -5.17
C SER A 118 -10.61 3.83 -3.68
N VAL A 119 -11.27 4.90 -3.24
CA VAL A 119 -11.47 5.16 -1.81
C VAL A 119 -12.61 4.27 -1.34
N VAL A 120 -12.35 3.47 -0.31
CA VAL A 120 -13.38 2.76 0.43
C VAL A 120 -13.26 3.21 1.88
N GLU A 121 -14.26 3.93 2.37
CA GLU A 121 -14.36 4.21 3.80
C GLU A 121 -14.64 2.89 4.53
N ILE A 122 -13.79 2.57 5.50
CA ILE A 122 -14.01 1.42 6.36
C ILE A 122 -14.66 1.94 7.63
N GLU A 123 -15.98 1.92 7.68
CA GLU A 123 -16.71 2.22 8.91
C GLU A 123 -16.53 1.07 9.91
N ASN A 124 -15.94 1.37 11.06
CA ASN A 124 -15.88 0.55 12.27
C ASN A 124 -15.19 -0.83 12.12
N TYR A 125 -13.87 -0.84 12.38
CA TYR A 125 -13.22 -1.94 13.10
C TYR A 125 -13.39 -1.74 14.61
#